data_AF-A0A3D4UDE8-F1
#
_entry.id   AF-A0A3D4UDE8-F1
#
_cell.length_a   1.000
_cell.length_b   1.000
_cell.length_c   1.000
_cell.angle_alpha   90.00
_cell.angle_beta   90.00
_cell.angle_gamma   90.00
#
_symmetry.space_group_name_H-M   'P 1'
#
loop_
_entity.id
_entity.type
_entity.pdbx_description
1 polymer ?
#
loop_
_entity_poly.entity_id
_entity_poly.type
_entity_poly.pdbx_seq_one_letter_code
_entity_poly.pdbx_strand_id
1 'polypeptide(L)' 'EHWFTSLPHAKVVIEQWRREYNEERPKRSLSGLTPTAYARKLAGKTDTVTPDSKAA' A
#
# COMPACT_ATOMS: atom_id res chain seq x y z
N GLU A 1 23.65 -11.77 15.61
CA GLU A 1 23.51 -10.35 15.22
C GLU A 1 22.17 -9.82 15.73
N HIS A 2 22.12 -8.58 16.21
CA HIS A 2 20.89 -7.91 16.63
C HIS A 2 20.59 -6.77 15.67
N TRP A 3 19.51 -6.92 14.90
CA TRP A 3 19.04 -5.93 13.92
C TRP A 3 18.52 -4.65 14.60
N PHE A 4 18.16 -4.75 15.89
CA PHE A 4 17.65 -3.63 16.67
C PHE A 4 18.42 -3.48 17.97
N THR A 5 18.74 -2.23 18.30
CA THR A 5 19.43 -1.87 19.55
C THR A 5 18.47 -1.57 20.69
N SER A 6 17.22 -1.21 20.39
CA SER A 6 16.16 -0.94 21.36
C SER A 6 14.78 -0.94 20.67
N LEU A 7 13.69 -0.94 21.46
CA LEU A 7 12.33 -0.81 20.94
C LEU A 7 12.10 0.52 20.19
N PRO A 8 12.54 1.69 20.70
CA PRO A 8 12.47 2.94 19.93
C PRO A 8 13.20 2.84 18.58
N HIS A 9 14.40 2.27 18.56
CA HIS A 9 15.16 2.07 17.32
C HIS A 9 14.42 1.18 16.33
N ALA A 10 13.85 0.05 16.80
CA ALA A 10 13.07 -0.85 15.97
C ALA A 10 11.89 -0.14 15.30
N LYS A 11 11.16 0.68 16.06
CA LYS A 11 10.02 1.45 15.52
C LYS A 11 10.45 2.39 14.39
N VAL A 12 11.54 3.13 14.58
CA VAL A 12 12.06 4.05 13.56
C VAL A 12 12.46 3.29 12.28
N VAL A 13 13.24 2.22 12.43
CA VAL A 13 13.72 1.43 11.29
C VAL A 13 12.56 0.79 10.52
N ILE A 14 11.59 0.21 11.23
CA ILE A 14 10.43 -0.43 10.60
C ILE A 14 9.54 0.60 9.89
N GLU A 15 9.31 1.77 10.49
CA GLU A 15 8.54 2.83 9.84
C GLU A 15 9.22 3.37 8.59
N GLN A 16 10.55 3.50 8.62
CA GLN A 16 11.33 3.86 7.44
C GLN A 16 11.14 2.83 6.31
N TRP A 17 11.30 1.54 6.63
CA TRP A 17 11.08 0.46 5.65
C TRP A 17 9.64 0.42 5.12
N ARG A 18 8.65 0.68 5.99
CA ARG A 18 7.24 0.74 5.60
C ARG A 18 7.01 1.85 4.57
N ARG A 19 7.58 3.04 4.78
CA ARG A 19 7.49 4.15 3.82
C ARG A 19 8.15 3.80 2.49
N GLU A 20 9.40 3.37 2.51
CA GLU A 20 10.12 3.02 1.27
C GLU A 20 9.37 1.94 0.46
N TYR A 21 8.87 0.91 1.14
CA TYR A 21 8.14 -0.15 0.46
C TYR A 21 6.81 0.31 -0.13
N ASN A 22 6.04 1.09 0.63
CA ASN A 22 4.68 1.47 0.25
C ASN A 22 4.62 2.67 -0.70
N GLU A 23 5.54 3.62 -0.55
CA GLU A 23 5.48 4.92 -1.23
C GLU A 23 6.48 5.04 -2.37
N GLU A 24 7.66 4.41 -2.28
CA GLU A 24 8.75 4.67 -3.23
C GLU A 24 8.99 3.53 -4.22
N ARG A 25 8.73 2.29 -3.82
CA ARG A 25 9.10 1.12 -4.64
C ARG A 25 7.94 0.60 -5.49
N PRO A 26 7.91 0.89 -6.81
CA PRO A 26 6.89 0.35 -7.71
C PRO A 26 6.97 -1.18 -7.81
N LYS A 27 5.82 -1.85 -7.86
CA LYS A 27 5.72 -3.31 -7.94
C LYS A 27 5.18 -3.73 -9.29
N ARG A 28 5.90 -4.63 -9.98
CA ARG A 28 5.48 -5.17 -11.28
C ARG A 28 4.11 -5.86 -11.21
N SER A 29 3.82 -6.54 -10.10
CA SER A 29 2.51 -7.16 -9.84
C SER A 29 1.37 -6.15 -9.70
N LEU A 30 1.67 -4.90 -9.30
CA LEU A 30 0.71 -3.81 -9.23
C LEU A 30 0.72 -2.94 -10.50
N SER A 31 1.04 -3.53 -11.65
CA SER A 31 1.20 -2.82 -12.92
C SER A 31 2.25 -1.70 -12.88
N GLY A 32 3.29 -1.85 -12.05
CA GLY A 32 4.32 -0.83 -11.87
C GLY A 32 3.93 0.30 -10.92
N LEU A 33 2.81 0.20 -10.20
CA LEU A 33 2.42 1.15 -9.16
C LEU A 33 3.07 0.83 -7.82
N THR A 34 3.22 1.85 -6.99
CA THR A 34 3.55 1.68 -5.57
C THR A 34 2.30 1.17 -4.83
N PRO A 35 2.45 0.43 -3.73
CA PRO A 35 1.31 -0.02 -2.93
C PRO A 35 0.34 1.11 -2.57
N THR A 36 0.86 2.28 -2.18
CA THR A 36 0.03 3.46 -1.87
C THR A 36 -0.73 3.97 -3.10
N ALA A 37 -0.08 4.06 -4.27
CA ALA A 37 -0.76 4.49 -5.50
C ALA A 37 -1.84 3.50 -5.94
N TYR A 38 -1.59 2.20 -5.79
CA TYR A 38 -2.58 1.17 -6.07
C TYR A 38 -3.78 1.23 -5.13
N ALA A 39 -3.56 1.41 -3.83
CA ALA A 39 -4.64 1.59 -2.84
C ALA A 39 -5.51 2.82 -3.16
N ARG A 40 -4.90 3.95 -3.55
CA ARG A 40 -5.65 5.14 -4.01
C ARG A 40 -6.49 4.85 -5.25
N LYS A 41 -5.94 4.10 -6.22
CA LYS A 41 -6.68 3.68 -7.41
C LYS A 41 -7.87 2.76 -7.08
N LEU A 42 -7.74 1.90 -6.07
CA LEU A 42 -8.83 1.07 -5.58
C LEU A 42 -9.91 1.91 -4.91
N ALA A 43 -9.54 2.85 -4.03
CA ALA A 43 -10.48 3.73 -3.35
C ALA A 43 -11.29 4.60 -4.33
N GLY A 44 -10.66 5.09 -5.40
CA GLY A 44 -11.40 5.84 -6.45
C GLY A 44 -12.25 4.96 -7.38
N LYS A 45 -12.04 3.63 -7.39
CA LYS A 45 -12.86 2.68 -8.17
C LYS A 45 -14.12 2.25 -7.43
N THR A 46 -14.09 2.20 -6.10
CA THR A 46 -15.24 1.80 -5.28
C THR A 46 -16.42 2.76 -5.39
N ASP A 47 -16.21 4.01 -5.81
CA ASP A 47 -17.28 4.99 -6.06
C ASP A 47 -18.03 4.76 -7.38
N THR A 48 -17.58 3.82 -8.22
CA THR A 48 -18.22 3.46 -9.50
C THR A 48 -18.97 2.12 -9.47
N VAL A 49 -19.25 1.57 -8.28
CA VAL A 49 -20.22 0.45 -8.19
C VAL A 49 -21.62 1.03 -8.39
N THR A 50 -22.01 1.12 -9.66
CA THR A 50 -23.37 1.36 -10.12
C THR A 50 -24.32 0.38 -9.41
N PRO A 51 -25.40 0.83 -8.76
CA PRO A 51 -26.50 -0.04 -8.38
C PRO A 51 -27.35 -0.22 -9.63
N ASP A 52 -27.08 -1.23 -10.45
CA ASP A 52 -28.13 -1.85 -11.27
C ASP A 52 -27.54 -2.96 -12.12
N SER A 53 -27.90 -4.19 -11.78
CA SER A 53 -28.04 -5.29 -12.73
C SER A 53 -28.92 -6.34 -12.08
N LYS A 54 -30.24 -6.24 -12.30
CA LYS A 54 -30.98 -7.18 -13.16
C LYS A 54 -32.46 -7.21 -12.76
N ALA A 55 -33.26 -6.42 -13.46
CA ALA A 55 -34.62 -6.82 -13.78
C ALA A 55 -34.55 -7.89 -14.87
N ALA A 56 -35.01 -9.11 -14.58
CA ALA A 56 -35.54 -10.11 -15.51
C ALA A 56 -36.31 -11.16 -14.72
#